data_AF-A0A371HH20-F1
#
_entry.id   AF-A0A371HH20-F1
#
_cell.length_a   1.000
_cell.length_b   1.000
_cell.length_c   1.000
_cell.angle_alpha   90.00
_cell.angle_beta   90.00
_cell.angle_gamma   90.00
#
_symmetry.space_group_name_H-M   'P 1'
#
loop_
_entity.id
_entity.type
_entity.pdbx_description
1 polymer ?
#
loop_
_entity_poly.entity_id
_entity_poly.type
_entity_poly.pdbx_seq_one_letter_code
_entity_poly.pdbx_strand_id
1 'polypeptide(L)' 'MLGLDCIKKLYEKNLDFSEPFAMCVHLAFNDFFRHDSFLFKKKRLCVLLSFIRRHMKVDLWVTLENLRLWKF' A
#
# COMPACT_ATOMS: atom_id res chain seq x y z
N MET A 1 7.61 -9.43 12.24
CA MET A 1 7.08 -8.35 11.39
C MET A 1 7.41 -8.59 9.90
N LEU A 2 6.90 -9.68 9.28
CA LEU A 2 7.28 -10.03 7.88
C LEU A 2 6.27 -9.55 6.81
N GLY A 3 5.07 -9.11 7.22
CA GLY A 3 4.00 -8.76 6.28
C GLY A 3 4.24 -7.44 5.53
N LEU A 4 4.74 -6.41 6.21
CA LEU A 4 4.85 -5.06 5.65
C LEU A 4 6.03 -4.89 4.67
N ASP A 5 7.17 -5.55 4.92
CA ASP A 5 8.30 -5.49 3.99
C ASP A 5 8.01 -6.18 2.65
N CYS A 6 7.14 -7.19 2.65
CA CYS A 6 6.68 -7.81 1.41
C CYS A 6 5.80 -6.87 0.56
N ILE A 7 5.08 -5.94 1.19
CA ILE A 7 4.30 -4.91 0.47
C ILE A 7 5.23 -3.93 -0.25
N LYS A 8 6.35 -3.55 0.35
CA LYS A 8 7.34 -2.67 -0.31
C LYS A 8 7.96 -3.34 -1.53
N LYS A 9 8.38 -4.59 -1.39
CA LYS A 9 8.89 -5.41 -2.52
C LYS A 9 7.86 -5.59 -3.63
N LEU A 10 6.58 -5.61 -3.29
CA LEU A 10 5.49 -5.68 -4.26
C LEU A 10 5.39 -4.40 -5.09
N TYR A 11 5.49 -3.23 -4.45
CA TYR A 11 5.50 -1.96 -5.18
C TYR A 11 6.65 -1.87 -6.16
N GLU A 12 7.86 -2.29 -5.76
CA GLU A 12 9.05 -2.24 -6.62
C GLU A 12 8.95 -3.17 -7.84
N LYS A 13 8.29 -4.34 -7.69
CA LYS A 13 8.28 -5.40 -8.72
C LYS A 13 7.06 -5.39 -9.62
N ASN A 14 5.96 -4.77 -9.20
CA ASN A 14 4.71 -4.79 -9.96
C ASN A 14 4.63 -3.58 -10.90
N LEU A 15 4.32 -3.83 -12.17
CA LEU A 15 4.27 -2.81 -13.22
C LEU A 15 3.25 -1.68 -12.93
N ASP A 16 2.13 -1.99 -12.27
CA ASP A 16 1.10 -1.00 -11.97
C ASP A 16 1.49 -0.06 -10.80
N PHE A 17 2.49 -0.46 -10.00
CA PHE A 17 2.88 0.27 -8.79
C PHE A 17 4.32 0.79 -8.81
N SER A 18 5.21 0.22 -9.62
CA SER A 18 6.63 0.57 -9.61
C SER A 18 6.88 2.02 -10.01
N GLU A 19 6.23 2.49 -11.06
CA GLU A 19 6.33 3.88 -11.52
C GLU A 19 5.68 4.86 -10.52
N PRO A 20 4.41 4.68 -10.08
CA PRO A 20 3.84 5.54 -9.05
C PRO A 20 4.67 5.54 -7.75
N PHE A 21 5.23 4.39 -7.34
CA PHE A 21 6.02 4.27 -6.12
C PHE A 21 7.34 5.03 -6.19
N ALA A 22 8.01 5.03 -7.34
CA ALA A 22 9.21 5.81 -7.58
C ALA A 22 8.90 7.32 -7.67
N MET A 23 7.86 7.70 -8.42
CA MET A 23 7.47 9.10 -8.63
C MET A 23 7.00 9.77 -7.33
N CYS A 24 6.26 9.04 -6.49
CA CYS A 24 5.73 9.54 -5.22
C CYS A 24 6.78 9.78 -4.13
N VAL A 25 8.07 9.55 -4.39
CA VAL A 25 9.17 9.99 -3.51
C VAL A 25 9.25 11.52 -3.47
N HIS A 26 8.99 12.18 -4.59
CA HIS A 26 9.17 13.62 -4.72
C HIS A 26 7.85 14.39 -4.70
N LEU A 27 6.81 13.86 -5.34
CA LEU A 27 5.53 14.54 -5.51
C LEU A 27 4.40 13.55 -5.81
N ALA A 28 3.16 13.94 -5.51
CA ALA A 28 2.00 13.11 -5.83
C ALA A 28 1.86 12.92 -7.35
N PHE A 29 1.59 11.69 -7.78
CA PHE A 29 1.52 11.32 -9.20
C PHE A 29 0.19 10.62 -9.48
N ASN A 30 -0.64 11.16 -10.39
CA ASN A 30 -1.89 10.51 -10.83
C ASN A 30 -2.81 10.04 -9.67
N ASP A 31 -3.04 10.93 -8.69
CA ASP A 31 -3.74 10.67 -7.42
C ASP A 31 -3.05 9.71 -6.44
N PHE A 32 -1.85 9.23 -6.78
CA PHE A 32 -1.00 8.46 -5.88
C PHE A 32 -0.11 9.38 -5.03
N PHE A 33 0.15 8.97 -3.80
CA PHE A 33 1.12 9.60 -2.91
C PHE A 33 1.77 8.56 -2.00
N ARG A 34 2.98 8.86 -1.51
CA ARG A 34 3.71 8.01 -0.59
C ARG A 34 3.66 8.59 0.81
N HIS A 35 3.35 7.75 1.79
CA HIS A 35 3.35 8.10 3.21
C HIS A 35 3.94 6.92 3.99
N ASP A 36 4.93 7.18 4.85
CA ASP A 36 5.65 6.15 5.63
C ASP A 36 6.12 4.93 4.81
N SER A 37 6.62 5.19 3.60
CA SER A 37 7.02 4.16 2.63
C SER A 37 5.91 3.31 2.01
N PHE A 38 4.63 3.67 2.20
CA PHE A 38 3.49 2.99 1.58
C PHE A 38 2.84 3.85 0.50
N LEU A 39 2.31 3.20 -0.53
CA LEU A 39 1.65 3.86 -1.65
C LEU A 39 0.14 3.95 -1.39
N PHE A 40 -0.42 5.14 -1.54
CA PHE A 40 -1.85 5.40 -1.42
C PHE A 40 -2.39 6.01 -2.70
N LYS A 41 -3.65 5.71 -3.05
CA LYS A 41 -4.41 6.40 -4.09
C LYS A 41 -5.69 6.96 -3.50
N LYS A 42 -5.96 8.26 -3.64
CA LYS A 42 -7.19 8.91 -3.12
C LYS A 42 -7.53 8.50 -1.66
N LYS A 43 -6.53 8.47 -0.77
CA LYS A 43 -6.65 8.04 0.64
C LYS A 43 -6.99 6.56 0.85
N ARG A 44 -6.57 5.68 -0.05
CA ARG A 44 -6.69 4.22 0.07
C ARG A 44 -5.33 3.59 -0.11
N LEU A 45 -4.93 2.71 0.80
CA LEU A 45 -3.67 1.97 0.67
C LEU A 45 -3.73 1.07 -0.56
N CYS A 46 -2.72 1.15 -1.41
CA CYS A 46 -2.59 0.26 -2.57
C CYS A 46 -2.00 -1.06 -2.11
N VAL A 47 -2.72 -2.16 -2.26
CA VAL A 47 -2.21 -3.52 -2.02
C VAL A 47 -2.81 -4.44 -3.06
N LEU A 48 -2.01 -5.35 -3.62
CA LEU A 48 -2.52 -6.39 -4.51
C LEU A 48 -3.47 -7.34 -3.76
N LEU A 49 -4.65 -7.60 -4.33
CA LEU A 49 -5.61 -8.59 -3.81
C LEU A 49 -4.96 -9.99 -3.64
N SER A 50 -4.07 -10.37 -4.56
CA SER A 50 -3.31 -11.61 -4.46
C SER A 50 -2.35 -11.64 -3.26
N PHE A 51 -1.80 -10.49 -2.87
CA PHE A 51 -0.96 -10.34 -1.69
C PHE A 51 -1.76 -10.48 -0.40
N ILE A 52 -2.92 -9.80 -0.33
CA ILE A 52 -3.87 -9.92 0.78
C ILE A 52 -4.23 -11.39 1.01
N ARG A 53 -4.67 -12.09 -0.05
CA ARG A 53 -5.11 -13.48 0.04
C ARG A 53 -4.01 -14.44 0.51
N ARG A 54 -2.74 -14.17 0.18
CA ARG A 54 -1.62 -15.07 0.45
C ARG A 54 -0.92 -14.77 1.79
N HIS A 55 -0.88 -13.51 2.22
CA HIS A 55 0.00 -13.07 3.31
C HIS A 55 -0.68 -12.29 4.44
N MET A 56 -1.90 -11.78 4.28
CA MET A 56 -2.61 -11.17 5.40
C MET A 56 -3.37 -12.25 6.18
N LYS A 57 -2.97 -12.48 7.44
CA LYS A 57 -3.88 -13.07 8.42
C LYS A 57 -5.05 -12.10 8.62
N VAL A 58 -6.27 -12.63 8.78
CA VAL A 58 -7.54 -11.89 8.89
C VAL A 58 -7.45 -10.69 9.85
N ASP A 59 -6.64 -10.80 10.92
CA ASP A 59 -6.40 -9.74 11.91
C ASP A 59 -5.77 -8.46 11.34
N LEU A 60 -4.90 -8.57 10.31
CA LEU A 60 -4.31 -7.41 9.66
C LEU A 60 -5.33 -6.71 8.74
N TRP A 61 -6.32 -7.44 8.22
CA TRP A 61 -7.45 -6.88 7.47
C TRP A 61 -8.33 -6.02 8.38
N VAL A 62 -8.62 -6.52 9.58
CA VAL A 62 -9.33 -5.75 10.63
C VAL A 62 -8.53 -4.51 11.01
N THR A 63 -7.21 -4.61 11.12
CA THR A 63 -6.34 -3.46 11.40
C THR A 63 -6.33 -2.44 10.24
N LEU A 64 -6.39 -2.91 8.99
CA LEU A 64 -6.48 -2.06 7.79
C LEU A 64 -7.86 -1.42 7.62
N GLU A 65 -8.93 -2.12 7.98
CA GLU A 65 -10.27 -1.54 8.09
C GLU A 65 -10.33 -0.52 9.23
N ASN A 66 -9.71 -0.77 10.37
CA ASN A 66 -9.58 0.20 11.47
C ASN A 66 -8.79 1.45 11.03
N LEU A 67 -7.72 1.29 10.24
CA LEU A 67 -7.00 2.41 9.60
C LEU A 67 -7.87 3.16 8.57
N ARG A 68 -8.83 2.51 7.91
CA ARG A 68 -9.81 3.18 7.03
C ARG A 68 -10.89 3.91 7.83
N LEU A 69 -11.22 3.45 9.05
CA LEU A 69 -12.16 4.06 9.98
C LEU A 69 -11.56 5.23 10.78
N TRP A 70 -10.24 5.30 10.92
CA TRP A 70 -9.50 6.46 11.47
C TRP A 70 -9.31 7.60 10.46
N LYS A 71 -10.39 7.97 9.77
CA LYS A 71 -10.46 9.21 8.99
C LYS A 71 -11.13 10.29 9.83
N PHE A 72 -10.33 11.07 10.54
CA PHE A 72 -10.60 12.50 10.73
C PHE A 72 -9.95 13.26 9.56
#